data_AF-A0A3N5ZEK8-F1
#
_entry.id   AF-A0A3N5ZEK8-F1
#
_cell.length_a   1.000
_cell.length_b   1.000
_cell.length_c   1.000
_cell.angle_alpha   90.00
_cell.angle_beta   90.00
_cell.angle_gamma   90.00
#
_symmetry.space_group_name_H-M   'P 1'
#
loop_
_entity.id
_entity.type
_entity.pdbx_description
1 polymer ?
#
loop_
_entity_poly.entity_id
_entity_poly.type
_entity_poly.pdbx_seq_one_letter_code
_entity_poly.pdbx_strand_id
1 'polypeptide(L)'
;MAVSDASRYRWTDSLDGLKGVDAVYTDTWVSMGQEDETRERVQVFQKYQVTPEVMAMTGRTAYFMHCLPAHRNHEVTDAVIDSPASVVFEQAENRLHVQKALMLLLMAPRELERYLQLDKWAGWS
;
A
#
# COMPACT_ATOMS: atom_id res chain seq x y z
N MET A 1 25.50 4.10 19.71
CA MET A 1 24.88 3.19 18.73
C MET A 1 24.58 4.00 17.49
N ALA A 2 25.19 3.66 16.35
CA ALA A 2 24.94 4.36 15.10
C ALA A 2 23.56 3.93 14.57
N VAL A 3 22.60 4.85 14.55
CA VAL A 3 21.38 4.69 13.76
C VAL A 3 21.80 4.94 12.31
N SER A 4 22.11 3.87 11.60
CA SER A 4 22.25 3.93 10.14
C SER A 4 21.14 3.11 9.52
N ASP A 5 20.06 3.78 9.13
CA ASP A 5 19.44 3.46 7.86
C ASP A 5 18.69 4.68 7.33
N ALA A 6 19.29 5.37 6.36
CA ALA A 6 18.64 6.48 5.70
C ALA A 6 17.66 5.93 4.67
N SER A 7 16.37 6.24 4.79
CA SER A 7 15.38 5.88 3.78
C SER A 7 15.82 6.38 2.40
N ARG A 8 15.82 5.50 1.40
CA ARG A 8 16.21 5.81 0.02
C ARG A 8 14.96 5.84 -0.85
N TYR A 9 14.82 6.91 -1.64
CA TYR A 9 13.73 7.05 -2.61
C TYR A 9 14.31 7.01 -4.01
N ARG A 10 13.64 6.32 -4.93
CA ARG A 10 13.98 6.26 -6.35
C ARG A 10 12.71 6.42 -7.17
N TRP A 11 12.77 7.28 -8.17
CA TRP A 11 11.70 7.49 -9.15
C TRP A 11 12.18 6.95 -10.50
N THR A 12 11.34 6.17 -11.17
CA THR A 12 11.63 5.63 -12.50
C THR A 12 10.32 5.27 -13.18
N ASP A 13 10.33 5.33 -14.50
CA ASP A 13 9.27 4.89 -15.41
C ASP A 13 9.55 3.46 -15.97
N SER A 14 10.64 2.83 -15.54
CA SER A 14 10.99 1.46 -15.88
C SER A 14 10.53 0.48 -14.81
N LEU A 15 9.86 -0.60 -15.23
CA LEU A 15 9.47 -1.71 -14.35
C LEU A 15 10.68 -2.46 -13.74
N ASP A 16 11.90 -2.25 -14.24
CA ASP A 16 13.12 -2.78 -13.60
C ASP A 16 13.30 -2.28 -12.16
N GLY A 17 12.64 -1.17 -11.79
CA GLY A 17 12.59 -0.67 -10.42
C GLY A 17 11.95 -1.64 -9.42
N LEU A 18 11.21 -2.65 -9.89
CA LEU A 18 10.58 -3.67 -9.04
C LEU A 18 11.56 -4.70 -8.50
N LYS A 19 12.75 -4.84 -9.08
CA LYS A 19 13.71 -5.88 -8.68
C LYS A 19 14.05 -5.77 -7.19
N GLY A 20 13.66 -6.80 -6.44
CA GLY A 20 13.93 -6.89 -5.02
C GLY A 20 13.04 -6.02 -4.12
N VAL A 21 11.86 -5.60 -4.56
CA VAL A 21 10.86 -5.00 -3.66
C VAL A 21 10.09 -6.08 -2.91
N ASP A 22 9.68 -5.77 -1.68
CA ASP A 22 8.87 -6.66 -0.83
C ASP A 22 7.36 -6.48 -1.02
N ALA A 23 6.95 -5.34 -1.58
CA ALA A 23 5.57 -5.02 -1.86
C ALA A 23 5.45 -4.18 -3.14
N VAL A 24 4.39 -4.44 -3.91
CA VAL A 24 3.98 -3.65 -5.07
C VAL A 24 2.64 -3.01 -4.74
N TYR A 25 2.58 -1.68 -4.87
CA TYR A 25 1.38 -0.89 -4.62
C TYR A 25 0.99 -0.17 -5.90
N THR A 26 -0.29 -0.27 -6.28
CA THR A 26 -0.87 0.51 -7.39
C THR A 26 -2.15 1.20 -6.95
N ASP A 27 -2.61 2.15 -7.76
CA ASP A 27 -3.86 2.88 -7.58
C ASP A 27 -4.59 2.99 -8.92
N THR A 28 -5.85 3.36 -8.86
CA THR A 28 -6.72 3.66 -9.99
C THR A 28 -6.06 4.67 -10.93
N TRP A 29 -6.06 4.34 -12.24
CA TRP A 29 -5.51 5.25 -13.25
C TRP A 29 -6.41 6.46 -13.52
N VAL A 30 -7.71 6.28 -13.30
CA VAL A 30 -8.75 7.28 -13.52
C VAL A 30 -9.39 7.57 -12.18
N SER A 31 -9.20 8.80 -11.69
CA SER A 31 -9.81 9.25 -10.45
C SER A 31 -11.30 9.59 -10.67
N MET A 32 -12.06 9.63 -9.57
CA MET A 32 -13.44 10.11 -9.59
C MET A 32 -13.49 11.54 -10.16
N GLY A 33 -14.32 11.74 -11.19
CA GLY A 33 -14.49 13.03 -11.88
C GLY A 33 -13.58 13.24 -13.12
N GLN A 34 -12.79 12.25 -13.52
CA GLN A 34 -11.95 12.30 -14.74
C GLN A 34 -12.34 11.24 -15.78
N GLU A 35 -13.61 10.87 -15.83
CA GLU A 35 -14.14 9.76 -16.63
C GLU A 35 -13.93 9.98 -18.14
N ASP A 36 -13.97 11.23 -18.61
CA ASP A 36 -13.71 11.60 -20.00
C ASP A 36 -12.26 11.32 -20.43
N GLU A 37 -11.31 11.27 -19.49
CA GLU A 37 -9.88 10.99 -19.73
C GLU A 37 -9.57 9.48 -19.75
N THR A 38 -10.56 8.62 -19.50
CA THR A 38 -10.36 7.17 -19.28
C THR A 38 -9.61 6.51 -20.43
N ARG A 39 -9.99 6.77 -21.69
CA ARG A 39 -9.38 6.11 -22.85
C ARG A 39 -7.91 6.47 -23.03
N GLU A 40 -7.57 7.73 -22.83
CA GLU A 40 -6.19 8.21 -22.99
C GLU A 40 -5.30 7.68 -21.86
N ARG A 41 -5.78 7.75 -20.62
CA ARG A 41 -5.04 7.24 -19.46
C ARG A 41 -4.82 5.74 -19.51
N VAL A 42 -5.82 4.96 -19.92
CA VAL A 42 -5.66 3.51 -20.10
C VAL A 42 -4.54 3.22 -21.11
N GLN A 43 -4.45 3.95 -22.22
CA GLN A 43 -3.38 3.76 -23.20
C GLN A 43 -1.99 4.11 -22.63
N VAL A 44 -1.89 5.20 -21.87
CA VAL A 44 -0.61 5.61 -21.25
C VAL A 44 -0.15 4.63 -20.18
N PHE A 45 -1.08 4.17 -19.34
CA PHE A 45 -0.76 3.36 -18.16
C PHE A 45 -0.83 1.85 -18.40
N GLN A 46 -1.28 1.39 -19.56
CA GLN A 46 -1.42 -0.04 -19.88
C GLN A 46 -0.15 -0.84 -19.58
N LYS A 47 1.03 -0.27 -19.87
CA LYS A 47 2.32 -0.91 -19.61
C LYS A 47 2.65 -1.12 -18.12
N TYR A 48 1.92 -0.46 -17.22
CA TYR A 48 2.07 -0.55 -15.77
C TYR A 48 0.95 -1.35 -15.09
N GLN A 49 0.07 -2.01 -15.85
CA GLN A 49 -0.90 -2.94 -15.26
C GLN A 49 -0.17 -3.98 -14.41
N VAL A 50 -0.62 -4.18 -13.17
CA VAL A 50 -0.04 -5.19 -12.30
C VAL A 50 -0.61 -6.56 -12.69
N THR A 51 0.20 -7.30 -13.45
CA THR A 51 -0.05 -8.69 -13.85
C THR A 51 0.84 -9.67 -13.05
N PRO A 52 0.60 -10.99 -13.12
CA PRO A 52 1.50 -11.98 -12.52
C PRO A 52 2.96 -11.84 -13.03
N GLU A 53 3.15 -11.48 -14.30
CA GLU A 53 4.47 -11.24 -14.89
C GLU A 53 5.16 -10.03 -14.24
N VAL A 54 4.43 -8.94 -14.02
CA VAL A 54 4.94 -7.76 -13.31
C VAL A 54 5.30 -8.10 -11.87
N MET A 55 4.46 -8.86 -11.17
CA MET A 55 4.77 -9.36 -9.82
C MET A 55 6.01 -10.26 -9.80
N ALA A 56 6.22 -11.08 -10.84
CA ALA A 56 7.39 -11.92 -10.97
C ALA A 56 8.70 -11.13 -11.18
N MET A 57 8.64 -9.91 -11.73
CA MET A 57 9.82 -9.03 -11.90
C MET A 57 10.49 -8.65 -10.58
N THR A 58 9.77 -8.76 -9.46
CA THR A 58 10.34 -8.55 -8.12
C THR A 58 11.43 -9.56 -7.78
N GLY A 59 11.42 -10.74 -8.42
CA GLY A 59 12.38 -11.81 -8.17
C GLY A 59 12.21 -12.51 -6.82
N ARG A 60 11.12 -12.26 -6.10
CA ARG A 60 10.78 -12.87 -4.82
C ARG A 60 9.26 -12.94 -4.62
N THR A 61 8.81 -13.55 -3.53
CA THR A 61 7.41 -13.43 -3.09
C THR A 61 7.19 -12.05 -2.50
N ALA A 62 6.55 -11.16 -3.27
CA ALA A 62 6.21 -9.80 -2.85
C ALA A 62 4.70 -9.68 -2.61
N TYR A 63 4.31 -8.83 -1.66
CA TYR A 63 2.90 -8.52 -1.41
C TYR A 63 2.33 -7.62 -2.49
N PHE A 64 1.06 -7.82 -2.82
CA PHE A 64 0.28 -6.89 -3.64
C PHE A 64 -0.65 -6.05 -2.75
N MET A 65 -0.67 -4.73 -2.97
CA MET A 65 -1.43 -3.77 -2.18
C MET A 65 -2.19 -2.79 -3.08
N HIS A 66 -3.36 -2.33 -2.62
CA HIS A 66 -4.23 -1.38 -3.32
C HIS A 66 -5.16 -0.66 -2.33
N CYS A 67 -5.47 0.62 -2.56
CA CYS A 67 -6.27 1.44 -1.62
C CYS A 67 -7.78 1.11 -1.61
N LEU A 68 -8.27 0.56 -2.73
CA LEU A 68 -9.66 0.24 -3.07
C LEU A 68 -10.59 1.47 -3.20
N PRO A 69 -11.63 1.40 -4.07
CA PRO A 69 -11.96 0.30 -5.00
C PRO A 69 -10.97 0.22 -6.17
N ALA A 70 -10.75 -0.99 -6.69
CA ALA A 70 -9.93 -1.23 -7.88
C ALA A 70 -10.81 -1.43 -9.13
N HIS A 71 -10.42 -0.87 -10.27
CA HIS A 71 -10.87 -1.23 -11.60
C HIS A 71 -10.12 -2.47 -12.09
N ARG A 72 -10.75 -3.62 -11.90
CA ARG A 72 -10.24 -4.91 -12.35
C ARG A 72 -9.94 -4.89 -13.85
N ASN A 73 -8.82 -5.50 -14.21
CA ASN A 73 -8.27 -5.56 -15.57
C ASN A 73 -7.91 -4.18 -16.17
N HIS A 74 -7.84 -3.13 -15.35
CA HIS A 74 -7.17 -1.86 -15.67
C HIS A 74 -5.83 -1.79 -14.92
N GLU A 75 -5.77 -1.26 -13.70
CA GLU A 75 -4.52 -1.15 -12.95
C GLU A 75 -3.99 -2.48 -12.39
N VAL A 76 -4.86 -3.47 -12.23
CA VAL A 76 -4.51 -4.81 -11.73
C VAL A 76 -5.38 -5.87 -12.38
N THR A 77 -4.78 -7.04 -12.64
CA THR A 77 -5.51 -8.22 -13.14
C THR A 77 -6.24 -8.97 -12.02
N ASP A 78 -7.32 -9.66 -12.36
CA ASP A 78 -8.03 -10.54 -11.41
C ASP A 78 -7.10 -11.56 -10.75
N ALA A 79 -6.19 -12.13 -11.54
CA ALA A 79 -5.21 -13.11 -11.10
C ALA A 79 -4.27 -12.60 -9.99
N VAL A 80 -4.01 -11.29 -9.91
CA VAL A 80 -3.14 -10.69 -8.88
C VAL A 80 -3.94 -10.30 -7.66
N ILE A 81 -5.05 -9.57 -7.82
CA ILE A 81 -5.84 -9.06 -6.69
C ILE A 81 -6.50 -10.18 -5.88
N ASP A 82 -6.80 -11.32 -6.50
CA ASP A 82 -7.37 -12.50 -5.83
C ASP A 82 -6.29 -13.55 -5.47
N SER A 83 -5.01 -13.24 -5.69
CA SER A 83 -3.90 -14.15 -5.37
C SER A 83 -3.59 -14.22 -3.86
N PRO A 84 -2.90 -15.27 -3.38
CA PRO A 84 -2.39 -15.33 -2.01
C PRO A 84 -1.38 -14.23 -1.66
N ALA A 85 -0.81 -13.53 -2.65
CA ALA A 85 0.10 -12.41 -2.41
C ALA A 85 -0.65 -11.10 -2.14
N SER A 86 -1.94 -11.03 -2.46
CA SER A 86 -2.79 -9.86 -2.25
C SER A 86 -3.16 -9.72 -0.78
N VAL A 87 -2.93 -8.53 -0.23
CA VAL A 87 -3.31 -8.17 1.15
C VAL A 87 -4.30 -7.01 1.18
N VAL A 88 -5.05 -6.81 0.09
CA VAL A 88 -5.94 -5.63 -0.08
C VAL A 88 -7.05 -5.57 0.97
N PHE A 89 -7.54 -6.71 1.45
CA PHE A 89 -8.59 -6.77 2.46
C PHE A 89 -8.05 -6.53 3.86
N GLU A 90 -6.90 -7.11 4.21
CA GLU A 90 -6.20 -6.86 5.46
C GLU A 90 -5.79 -5.38 5.55
N GLN A 91 -5.30 -4.83 4.44
CA GLN A 91 -5.00 -3.40 4.32
C GLN A 91 -6.27 -2.54 4.52
N ALA A 92 -7.40 -2.93 3.94
CA ALA A 92 -8.67 -2.21 4.11
C ALA A 92 -9.19 -2.28 5.55
N GLU A 93 -9.11 -3.44 6.20
CA GLU A 93 -9.50 -3.63 7.60
C GLU A 93 -8.69 -2.73 8.54
N ASN A 94 -7.39 -2.59 8.28
CA ASN A 94 -6.51 -1.72 9.06
C ASN A 94 -6.96 -0.25 9.08
N ARG A 95 -7.74 0.23 8.08
CA ARG A 95 -8.32 1.58 8.12
C ARG A 95 -9.21 1.77 9.35
N LEU A 96 -10.03 0.79 9.72
CA LEU A 96 -10.91 0.88 10.89
C LEU A 96 -10.10 1.02 12.19
N HIS A 97 -9.03 0.24 12.32
CA HIS A 97 -8.17 0.28 13.51
C HIS A 97 -7.43 1.61 13.63
N VAL A 98 -6.92 2.14 12.52
CA VAL A 98 -6.30 3.47 12.48
C VAL A 98 -7.29 4.56 12.88
N GLN A 99 -8.53 4.53 12.37
CA GLN A 99 -9.54 5.53 12.76
C GLN A 99 -9.90 5.44 14.25
N LYS A 100 -10.02 4.22 14.82
CA LYS A 100 -10.22 4.04 16.27
C LYS A 100 -9.08 4.62 17.10
N ALA A 101 -7.83 4.34 16.71
CA ALA A 101 -6.65 4.85 17.39
C ALA A 101 -6.59 6.39 17.32
N LEU A 102 -6.89 6.96 16.15
CA LEU A 102 -6.91 8.41 15.96
C LEU A 102 -7.99 9.08 16.81
N MET A 103 -9.20 8.52 16.89
CA MET A 103 -10.26 9.03 17.76
C MET A 103 -9.86 9.01 19.24
N LEU A 104 -9.26 7.91 19.72
CA LEU A 104 -8.77 7.82 21.11
C LEU A 104 -7.70 8.88 21.40
N LEU A 105 -6.75 9.05 20.47
CA LEU A 105 -5.69 10.05 20.59
C LEU A 105 -6.25 11.48 20.66
N LEU A 106 -7.22 11.82 19.82
CA LEU A 106 -7.73 13.18 19.71
C LEU A 106 -8.79 13.51 20.78
N MET A 107 -9.64 12.55 21.15
CA MET A 107 -10.79 12.80 22.04
C MET A 107 -10.52 12.42 23.50
N ALA A 108 -9.61 11.47 23.76
CA ALA A 108 -9.34 10.96 25.10
C ALA A 108 -7.85 10.65 25.35
N PRO A 109 -6.93 11.61 25.14
CA PRO A 109 -5.48 11.37 25.22
C PRO A 109 -5.02 10.83 26.59
N ARG A 110 -5.59 11.34 27.69
CA ARG A 110 -5.30 10.87 29.07
C ARG A 110 -5.76 9.44 29.33
N GLU A 111 -6.83 9.00 28.64
CA GLU A 111 -7.31 7.63 28.71
C GLU A 111 -6.42 6.69 27.89
N LEU A 112 -5.96 7.14 26.73
CA LEU A 112 -5.02 6.39 25.90
C LEU A 112 -3.70 6.11 26.63
N GLU A 113 -3.15 7.11 27.33
CA GLU A 113 -1.96 6.95 28.19
C GLU A 113 -2.17 5.84 29.24
N ARG A 114 -3.32 5.84 29.90
CA ARG A 114 -3.69 4.82 30.90
C ARG A 114 -3.89 3.43 30.30
N TYR A 115 -4.50 3.33 29.13
CA TYR A 115 -4.75 2.06 28.44
C TYR A 115 -3.48 1.41 27.93
N LEU A 116 -2.57 2.20 27.34
CA LEU A 116 -1.32 1.69 26.79
C LEU A 116 -0.26 1.41 27.86
N GLN A 117 -0.47 1.87 29.10
CA GLN A 117 0.49 1.74 30.21
C GLN A 117 1.90 2.16 29.76
N LEU A 118 2.02 3.22 28.94
CA LEU A 118 3.29 3.61 28.31
C LEU A 118 4.41 3.86 29.33
N ASP A 119 4.03 4.28 30.53
CA ASP A 119 4.82 4.39 31.75
C ASP A 119 5.47 3.07 32.22
N LYS A 120 4.90 1.89 31.92
CA LYS A 120 5.53 0.59 32.17
C LYS A 120 6.55 0.18 31.11
N TRP A 121 6.42 0.69 29.89
CA TRP A 121 7.33 0.37 28.77
C TRP A 121 8.53 1.33 28.71
N ALA A 122 8.46 2.48 29.37
CA ALA A 122 9.56 3.44 29.51
C ALA A 122 10.78 2.91 30.31
N GLY A 123 10.66 1.75 30.97
CA GLY A 123 11.74 1.11 31.75
C GLY A 123 12.60 0.11 30.97
N TRP A 124 12.33 -0.12 29.68
CA TRP A 124 13.18 -0.92 28.79
C TRP A 124 14.07 0.01 27.94
N SER A 125 15.07 0.61 28.59
CA SER A 125 16.20 1.28 27.95
C SER A 125 17.51 0.62 28.39
#